data_AF-A0A821LCK8-F1
#
_entry.id   AF-A0A821LCK8-F1
#
_cell.length_a   1.000
_cell.length_b   1.000
_cell.length_c   1.000
_cell.angle_alpha   90.00
_cell.angle_beta   90.00
_cell.angle_gamma   90.00
#
_symmetry.space_group_name_H-M   'P 1'
#
loop_
_entity.id
_entity.type
_entity.pdbx_description
1 polymer ?
#
loop_
_entity_poly.entity_id
_entity_poly.type
_entity_poly.pdbx_seq_one_letter_code
_entity_poly.pdbx_strand_id
1 'polypeptide(L)'
;MTSYIDASSPTGNGRRIKVLSTDLIFSGVDNIFVYPSLNVDRLRDALSRTLSFWPILTGRISVESDDQYFIEFSDNSIPFTYNENDELERWPDLPVIVDDVKLIQPFIDSTKYKPEIEPLLRFKVTRLLRSDEYILGTSFCHMVGDANSIVHFHNDLSQIYQNLEPIFPRPVFERHLLNKEDSDFSSLPVLKLYRNTDKKETILARLAKECIETDPINMSFSSEQLAKLHMLADDSNEITTHDALCAYIVFLMNTHLFINEDEYIRRAYIYVN
;
A
#
# COMPACT_ATOMS: atom_id res chain seq x y z
N MET A 1 -6.80 10.03 21.02
CA MET A 1 -8.16 9.50 21.17
C MET A 1 -8.56 8.78 19.90
N THR A 2 -9.00 7.53 20.00
CA THR A 2 -9.57 6.79 18.87
C THR A 2 -11.08 6.97 18.84
N SER A 3 -11.58 7.26 17.66
CA SER A 3 -12.99 7.41 17.31
C SER A 3 -13.30 6.52 16.11
N TYR A 4 -14.55 6.52 15.66
CA TYR A 4 -14.98 5.76 14.50
C TYR A 4 -15.65 6.69 13.49
N ILE A 5 -15.46 6.40 12.20
CA ILE A 5 -16.05 7.15 11.08
C ILE A 5 -16.97 6.22 10.31
N ASP A 6 -18.24 6.62 10.22
CA ASP A 6 -19.25 5.97 9.38
C ASP A 6 -19.22 6.53 7.96
N ALA A 7 -19.66 5.73 6.99
CA ALA A 7 -19.98 6.25 5.67
C ALA A 7 -21.18 7.21 5.76
N SER A 8 -21.09 8.37 5.09
CA SER A 8 -22.17 9.37 5.08
C SER A 8 -23.46 8.86 4.44
N SER A 9 -23.34 7.90 3.52
CA SER A 9 -24.44 7.20 2.87
C SER A 9 -24.02 5.74 2.73
N PRO A 10 -24.41 4.86 3.67
CA PRO A 10 -24.10 3.45 3.61
C PRO A 10 -24.79 2.79 2.42
N THR A 11 -24.03 2.10 1.57
CA THR A 11 -24.56 1.44 0.36
C THR A 11 -24.04 0.02 0.18
N GLY A 12 -23.25 -0.49 1.13
CA GLY A 12 -22.57 -1.76 1.00
C GLY A 12 -23.44 -2.96 1.34
N ASN A 13 -24.42 -2.79 2.24
CA ASN A 13 -25.04 -3.91 2.94
C ASN A 13 -25.57 -5.03 2.03
N GLY A 14 -25.18 -6.26 2.33
CA GLY A 14 -25.63 -7.47 1.63
C GLY A 14 -24.83 -7.87 0.39
N ARG A 15 -23.80 -7.11 0.01
CA ARG A 15 -22.84 -7.51 -1.04
C ARG A 15 -21.68 -8.31 -0.43
N ARG A 16 -21.20 -9.31 -1.15
CA ARG A 16 -19.99 -10.06 -0.79
C ARG A 16 -19.11 -10.29 -2.01
N ILE A 17 -17.80 -10.24 -1.81
CA ILE A 17 -16.84 -10.42 -2.91
C ILE A 17 -15.82 -11.47 -2.50
N LYS A 18 -15.73 -12.55 -3.28
CA LYS A 18 -14.77 -13.62 -3.06
C LYS A 18 -13.35 -13.12 -3.26
N VAL A 19 -12.48 -13.32 -2.29
CA VAL A 19 -11.06 -12.96 -2.33
C VAL A 19 -10.30 -13.97 -3.17
N LEU A 20 -9.44 -13.51 -4.07
CA LEU A 20 -8.63 -14.38 -4.92
C LEU A 20 -7.37 -14.81 -4.18
N SER A 21 -6.79 -15.94 -4.56
CA SER A 21 -5.56 -16.45 -3.92
C SER A 21 -4.39 -15.45 -4.01
N THR A 22 -4.33 -14.65 -5.07
CA THR A 22 -3.35 -13.56 -5.25
C THR A 22 -3.50 -12.46 -4.21
N ASP A 23 -4.72 -12.18 -3.76
CA ASP A 23 -5.01 -11.13 -2.78
C ASP A 23 -4.56 -11.53 -1.37
N LEU A 24 -4.43 -12.83 -1.09
CA LEU A 24 -4.05 -13.38 0.22
C LEU A 24 -2.53 -13.34 0.50
N ILE A 25 -1.74 -12.98 -0.51
CA ILE A 25 -0.27 -12.96 -0.44
C ILE A 25 0.21 -11.86 0.50
N PHE A 26 -0.44 -10.69 0.43
CA PHE A 26 -0.01 -9.49 1.13
C PHE A 26 -0.89 -9.20 2.35
N SER A 27 -0.33 -8.52 3.36
CA SER A 27 -1.04 -8.19 4.61
C SER A 27 -1.74 -6.84 4.49
N GLY A 28 -1.11 -5.78 4.99
CA GLY A 28 -1.57 -4.41 4.91
C GLY A 28 -0.48 -3.52 4.32
N VAL A 29 -0.89 -2.40 3.77
CA VAL A 29 -0.02 -1.35 3.26
C VAL A 29 -0.19 -0.14 4.16
N ASP A 30 0.93 0.27 4.76
CA ASP A 30 1.01 1.41 5.65
C ASP A 30 1.64 2.58 4.89
N ASN A 31 0.99 3.74 4.90
CA ASN A 31 1.52 4.97 4.29
C ASN A 31 1.48 6.11 5.30
N ILE A 32 2.46 7.02 5.19
CA ILE A 32 2.48 8.29 5.90
C ILE A 32 2.48 9.43 4.90
N PHE A 33 1.66 10.43 5.19
CA PHE A 33 1.67 11.71 4.52
C PHE A 33 1.93 12.80 5.56
N VAL A 34 2.80 13.76 5.23
CA VAL A 34 3.13 14.87 6.11
C VAL A 34 2.63 16.16 5.49
N TYR A 35 1.83 16.90 6.24
CA TYR A 35 1.21 18.13 5.80
C TYR A 35 1.64 19.30 6.69
N PRO A 36 1.97 20.46 6.11
CA PRO A 36 2.25 21.67 6.90
C PRO A 36 1.00 22.23 7.58
N SER A 37 -0.19 21.84 7.12
CA SER A 37 -1.46 22.22 7.72
C SER A 37 -2.55 21.22 7.34
N LEU A 38 -3.43 20.87 8.27
CA LEU A 38 -4.56 19.97 8.01
C LEU A 38 -5.76 20.33 8.89
N ASN A 39 -6.91 20.61 8.29
CA ASN A 39 -8.18 20.68 9.02
C ASN A 39 -8.70 19.26 9.26
N VAL A 40 -8.62 18.79 10.50
CA VAL A 40 -8.98 17.42 10.91
C VAL A 40 -10.48 17.15 10.77
N ASP A 41 -11.35 18.10 11.13
CA ASP A 41 -12.79 17.92 11.02
C ASP A 41 -13.22 17.78 9.55
N ARG A 42 -12.67 18.65 8.70
CA ARG A 42 -12.88 18.55 7.24
C ARG A 42 -12.37 17.21 6.68
N LEU A 43 -11.28 16.67 7.22
CA LEU A 43 -10.77 15.35 6.83
C LEU A 43 -11.73 14.24 7.22
N ARG A 44 -12.29 14.30 8.44
CA ARG A 44 -13.29 13.33 8.92
C ARG A 44 -14.53 13.34 8.03
N ASP A 45 -15.04 14.53 7.70
CA ASP A 45 -16.20 14.70 6.82
C ASP A 45 -15.93 14.21 5.39
N ALA A 46 -14.73 14.49 4.87
CA ALA A 46 -14.30 14.00 3.57
C ALA A 46 -14.17 12.48 3.56
N LEU A 47 -13.59 11.89 4.60
CA LEU A 47 -13.44 10.45 4.76
C LEU A 47 -14.81 9.76 4.82
N SER A 48 -15.74 10.28 5.62
CA SER A 48 -17.12 9.76 5.70
C SER A 48 -17.81 9.73 4.33
N ARG A 49 -17.67 10.80 3.53
CA ARG A 49 -18.18 10.86 2.16
C ARG A 49 -17.47 9.90 1.22
N THR A 50 -16.15 9.80 1.32
CA THR A 50 -15.33 8.89 0.50
C THR A 50 -15.73 7.43 0.72
N LEU A 51 -15.95 7.02 1.97
CA LEU A 51 -16.38 5.67 2.32
C LEU A 51 -17.74 5.30 1.73
N SER A 52 -18.58 6.28 1.39
CA SER A 52 -19.86 6.05 0.70
C SER A 52 -19.64 5.60 -0.77
N PHE A 53 -18.50 5.97 -1.36
CA PHE A 53 -18.07 5.49 -2.68
C PHE A 53 -17.20 4.24 -2.61
N TRP A 54 -16.64 3.96 -1.43
CA TRP A 54 -15.77 2.82 -1.15
C TRP A 54 -16.35 1.86 -0.10
N PRO A 55 -17.57 1.33 -0.30
CA PRO A 55 -18.24 0.49 0.70
C PRO A 55 -17.53 -0.85 0.97
N ILE A 56 -16.56 -1.24 0.12
CA ILE A 56 -15.71 -2.40 0.43
C ILE A 56 -14.85 -2.17 1.68
N LEU A 57 -14.44 -0.92 1.96
CA LEU A 57 -13.55 -0.56 3.07
C LEU A 57 -14.27 -0.49 4.41
N THR A 58 -15.60 -0.35 4.38
CA THR A 58 -16.47 -0.50 5.56
C THR A 58 -16.89 -1.97 5.76
N GLY A 59 -16.39 -2.89 4.94
CA GLY A 59 -16.62 -4.32 5.06
C GLY A 59 -15.76 -5.02 6.11
N ARG A 60 -15.89 -6.34 6.18
CA ARG A 60 -15.04 -7.26 6.96
C ARG A 60 -14.70 -8.49 6.13
N ILE A 61 -13.56 -9.11 6.42
CA ILE A 61 -13.25 -10.40 5.79
C ILE A 61 -14.03 -11.47 6.56
N SER A 62 -14.72 -12.34 5.84
CA SER A 62 -15.29 -13.58 6.38
C SER A 62 -14.59 -14.79 5.78
N VAL A 63 -14.51 -15.86 6.57
CA VAL A 63 -13.92 -17.13 6.17
C VAL A 63 -15.02 -18.18 6.24
N GLU A 64 -15.34 -18.78 5.10
CA GLU A 64 -16.29 -19.90 5.02
C GLU A 64 -15.54 -21.24 5.13
N SER A 65 -16.28 -22.35 5.28
CA SER A 65 -15.72 -23.70 5.18
C SER A 65 -14.95 -23.88 3.86
N ASP A 66 -13.82 -24.59 3.91
CA ASP A 66 -12.87 -24.80 2.80
C ASP A 66 -11.91 -23.63 2.51
N ASP A 67 -11.52 -22.84 3.53
CA ASP A 67 -10.55 -21.74 3.41
C ASP A 67 -10.93 -20.72 2.32
N GLN A 68 -12.23 -20.50 2.12
CA GLN A 68 -12.72 -19.51 1.18
C GLN A 68 -12.90 -18.17 1.89
N TYR A 69 -12.16 -17.17 1.41
CA TYR A 69 -12.19 -15.81 1.96
C TYR A 69 -13.15 -14.94 1.15
N PHE A 70 -13.95 -14.15 1.83
CA PHE A 70 -14.85 -13.16 1.24
C PHE A 70 -14.66 -11.82 1.94
N ILE A 71 -14.93 -10.72 1.24
CA ILE A 71 -15.15 -9.42 1.84
C ILE A 71 -16.65 -9.17 1.87
N GLU A 72 -17.22 -9.09 3.05
CA GLU A 72 -18.62 -8.78 3.29
C GLU A 72 -18.80 -7.29 3.52
N PHE A 73 -19.57 -6.67 2.65
CA PHE A 73 -19.87 -5.26 2.71
C PHE A 73 -20.93 -5.08 3.78
N SER A 74 -20.51 -4.52 4.91
CA SER A 74 -21.27 -4.52 6.16
C SER A 74 -21.45 -3.13 6.76
N ASP A 75 -21.05 -2.09 6.01
CA ASP A 75 -21.22 -0.68 6.39
C ASP A 75 -20.71 -0.35 7.80
N ASN A 76 -19.70 -1.10 8.28
CA ASN A 76 -19.10 -0.88 9.58
C ASN A 76 -18.29 0.42 9.57
N SER A 77 -18.30 1.10 10.72
CA SER A 77 -17.41 2.23 10.94
C SER A 77 -15.93 1.80 10.88
N ILE A 78 -15.07 2.72 10.45
CA ILE A 78 -13.61 2.52 10.45
C ILE A 78 -12.95 3.30 11.59
N PRO A 79 -11.83 2.81 12.17
CA PRO A 79 -11.11 3.53 13.20
C PRO A 79 -10.42 4.79 12.67
N PHE A 80 -10.56 5.89 13.42
CA PHE A 80 -9.86 7.14 13.22
C PHE A 80 -9.26 7.61 14.54
N THR A 81 -7.94 7.58 14.64
CA THR A 81 -7.18 8.05 15.81
C THR A 81 -6.67 9.46 15.57
N TYR A 82 -6.92 10.37 16.53
CA TYR A 82 -6.25 11.67 16.58
C TYR A 82 -5.39 11.75 17.85
N ASN A 83 -4.15 12.23 17.73
CA ASN A 83 -3.31 12.53 18.88
C ASN A 83 -2.40 13.73 18.61
N GLU A 84 -1.84 14.25 19.69
CA GLU A 84 -0.84 15.31 19.65
C GLU A 84 0.49 14.72 20.13
N ASN A 85 1.59 15.24 19.60
CA ASN A 85 2.94 14.86 19.97
C ASN A 85 3.76 16.13 20.25
N ASP A 86 4.33 16.22 21.45
CA ASP A 86 5.15 17.33 21.93
C ASP A 86 6.64 16.98 22.07
N GLU A 87 6.98 15.72 21.81
CA GLU A 87 8.34 15.18 21.87
C GLU A 87 9.11 15.41 20.56
N LEU A 88 8.44 15.23 19.43
CA LEU A 88 9.01 15.40 18.09
C LEU A 88 8.87 16.86 17.64
N GLU A 89 10.01 17.50 17.35
CA GLU A 89 10.04 18.90 16.94
C GLU A 89 9.41 19.13 15.57
N ARG A 90 9.80 18.30 14.60
CA ARG A 90 9.32 18.31 13.21
C ARG A 90 9.46 16.91 12.64
N TRP A 91 8.78 16.62 11.54
CA TRP A 91 8.99 15.38 10.83
C TRP A 91 10.46 15.28 10.36
N PRO A 92 11.14 14.16 10.63
CA PRO A 92 12.49 13.93 10.16
C PRO A 92 12.54 13.83 8.63
N ASP A 93 13.68 14.18 8.05
CA ASP A 93 13.93 13.99 6.61
C ASP A 93 14.18 12.50 6.35
N LEU A 94 13.08 11.76 6.15
CA LEU A 94 13.09 10.32 5.90
C LEU A 94 12.95 10.04 4.40
N PRO A 95 13.56 8.94 3.91
CA PRO A 95 13.28 8.45 2.56
C PRO A 95 11.80 8.08 2.39
N VAL A 96 11.34 8.07 1.13
CA VAL A 96 9.94 7.75 0.80
C VAL A 96 9.55 6.33 1.25
N ILE A 97 10.47 5.35 1.18
CA ILE A 97 10.31 4.07 1.88
C ILE A 97 11.25 4.09 3.08
N VAL A 98 10.65 3.89 4.26
CA VAL A 98 11.37 3.88 5.53
C VAL A 98 11.64 2.44 5.91
N ASP A 99 12.92 2.09 6.01
CA ASP A 99 13.34 0.72 6.30
C ASP A 99 13.18 0.33 7.76
N ASP A 100 13.49 1.26 8.67
CA ASP A 100 13.21 1.06 10.09
C ASP A 100 11.76 1.46 10.38
N VAL A 101 10.86 0.47 10.29
CA VAL A 101 9.43 0.63 10.58
C VAL A 101 9.19 1.20 11.98
N LYS A 102 10.13 1.05 12.93
CA LYS A 102 9.98 1.63 14.28
C LYS A 102 9.92 3.16 14.27
N LEU A 103 10.50 3.81 13.25
CA LEU A 103 10.44 5.27 13.09
C LEU A 103 9.04 5.76 12.74
N ILE A 104 8.27 4.95 12.01
CA ILE A 104 6.93 5.32 11.51
C ILE A 104 5.80 4.70 12.34
N GLN A 105 6.04 3.58 13.01
CA GLN A 105 5.03 2.84 13.77
C GLN A 105 4.28 3.69 14.82
N PRO A 106 4.90 4.64 15.54
CA PRO A 106 4.18 5.51 16.46
C PRO A 106 3.06 6.33 15.79
N PHE A 107 3.16 6.57 14.48
CA PHE A 107 2.28 7.44 13.71
C PHE A 107 1.27 6.68 12.84
N ILE A 108 1.27 5.35 12.89
CA ILE A 108 0.34 4.49 12.13
C ILE A 108 -0.32 3.48 13.07
N ASP A 109 -1.62 3.27 12.89
CA ASP A 109 -2.34 2.14 13.47
C ASP A 109 -2.48 1.05 12.39
N SER A 110 -1.51 0.14 12.31
CA SER A 110 -1.45 -0.87 11.25
C SER A 110 -2.61 -1.87 11.34
N THR A 111 -3.16 -2.25 10.19
CA THR A 111 -4.10 -3.36 10.05
C THR A 111 -3.41 -4.66 10.44
N LYS A 112 -4.10 -5.49 11.22
CA LYS A 112 -3.58 -6.77 11.69
C LYS A 112 -4.04 -7.91 10.78
N TYR A 113 -3.24 -8.96 10.68
CA TYR A 113 -3.65 -10.19 10.00
C TYR A 113 -4.62 -11.00 10.91
N LYS A 114 -5.83 -10.46 11.10
CA LYS A 114 -6.95 -11.06 11.83
C LYS A 114 -8.25 -10.83 11.04
N PRO A 115 -8.39 -11.48 9.88
CA PRO A 115 -9.38 -11.13 8.86
C PRO A 115 -10.81 -10.99 9.40
N GLU A 116 -11.22 -11.87 10.31
CA GLU A 116 -12.61 -11.96 10.81
C GLU A 116 -13.09 -10.75 11.63
N ILE A 117 -12.18 -10.00 12.25
CA ILE A 117 -12.53 -8.90 13.17
C ILE A 117 -11.85 -7.58 12.81
N GLU A 118 -10.86 -7.61 11.91
CA GLU A 118 -10.03 -6.47 11.63
C GLU A 118 -10.69 -5.50 10.63
N PRO A 119 -10.71 -4.18 10.91
CA PRO A 119 -11.06 -3.16 9.93
C PRO A 119 -10.12 -3.22 8.72
N LEU A 120 -10.69 -3.01 7.54
CA LEU A 120 -9.92 -3.04 6.28
C LEU A 120 -9.17 -1.73 6.00
N LEU A 121 -9.49 -0.68 6.75
CA LEU A 121 -8.88 0.64 6.65
C LEU A 121 -8.77 1.26 8.04
N ARG A 122 -7.65 1.92 8.31
CA ARG A 122 -7.39 2.68 9.54
C ARG A 122 -6.76 4.02 9.22
N PHE A 123 -7.14 5.04 9.98
CA PHE A 123 -6.59 6.38 9.90
C PHE A 123 -6.01 6.80 11.26
N LYS A 124 -4.85 7.42 11.23
CA LYS A 124 -4.24 8.08 12.38
C LYS A 124 -3.71 9.44 11.98
N VAL A 125 -4.09 10.47 12.73
CA VAL A 125 -3.59 11.82 12.56
C VAL A 125 -2.83 12.21 13.81
N THR A 126 -1.57 12.56 13.66
CA THR A 126 -0.73 13.09 14.74
C THR A 126 -0.34 14.52 14.42
N ARG A 127 -0.73 15.48 15.28
CA ARG A 127 -0.27 16.86 15.19
C ARG A 127 1.03 17.03 15.99
N LEU A 128 2.07 17.55 15.35
CA LEU A 128 3.33 17.90 16.01
C LEU A 128 3.19 19.30 16.60
N LEU A 129 3.13 19.41 17.93
CA LEU A 129 2.83 20.67 18.60
C LEU A 129 3.91 21.75 18.43
N ARG A 130 5.15 21.34 18.14
CA ARG A 130 6.30 22.25 18.03
C ARG A 130 6.46 22.89 16.64
N SER A 131 6.07 22.18 15.58
CA SER A 131 6.16 22.65 14.18
C SER A 131 4.81 22.95 13.54
N ASP A 132 3.71 22.53 14.19
CA ASP A 132 2.35 22.56 13.65
C ASP A 132 2.12 21.68 12.41
N GLU A 133 3.04 20.75 12.14
CA GLU A 133 2.90 19.75 11.08
C GLU A 133 1.88 18.66 11.49
N TYR A 134 1.25 18.07 10.49
CA TYR A 134 0.31 16.96 10.65
C TYR A 134 0.81 15.73 9.92
N ILE A 135 0.91 14.63 10.66
CA ILE A 135 1.27 13.32 10.12
C ILE A 135 -0.02 12.52 9.98
N LEU A 136 -0.36 12.16 8.75
CA LEU A 136 -1.47 11.28 8.42
C LEU A 136 -0.93 9.88 8.12
N GLY A 137 -1.03 9.00 9.10
CA GLY A 137 -0.83 7.57 8.94
C GLY A 137 -2.10 6.89 8.43
N THR A 138 -1.95 6.07 7.41
CA THR A 138 -3.03 5.24 6.86
C THR A 138 -2.59 3.78 6.83
N SER A 139 -3.50 2.86 7.10
CA SER A 139 -3.25 1.44 6.93
C SER A 139 -4.40 0.80 6.17
N PHE A 140 -4.08 0.16 5.06
CA PHE A 140 -5.03 -0.40 4.11
C PHE A 140 -4.81 -1.91 3.98
N CYS A 141 -5.86 -2.72 4.14
CA CYS A 141 -5.76 -4.17 3.98
C CYS A 141 -5.55 -4.52 2.50
N HIS A 142 -4.42 -5.16 2.19
CA HIS A 142 -4.03 -5.47 0.81
C HIS A 142 -4.94 -6.52 0.15
N MET A 143 -5.75 -7.25 0.94
CA MET A 143 -6.78 -8.15 0.39
C MET A 143 -7.91 -7.40 -0.33
N VAL A 144 -8.07 -6.09 -0.10
CA VAL A 144 -9.08 -5.26 -0.75
C VAL A 144 -8.66 -4.85 -2.15
N GLY A 145 -7.37 -4.57 -2.35
CA GLY A 145 -6.86 -4.07 -3.62
C GLY A 145 -5.35 -3.86 -3.60
N ASP A 146 -4.84 -3.51 -4.77
CA ASP A 146 -3.42 -3.24 -5.02
C ASP A 146 -3.03 -1.77 -4.75
N ALA A 147 -1.78 -1.43 -5.03
CA ALA A 147 -1.27 -0.07 -4.90
C ALA A 147 -2.09 0.96 -5.70
N ASN A 148 -2.59 0.59 -6.89
CA ASN A 148 -3.44 1.47 -7.70
C ASN A 148 -4.77 1.77 -7.00
N SER A 149 -5.39 0.75 -6.40
CA SER A 149 -6.63 0.90 -5.61
C SER A 149 -6.42 1.83 -4.41
N ILE A 150 -5.29 1.72 -3.73
CA ILE A 150 -4.92 2.57 -2.60
C ILE A 150 -4.74 4.03 -3.07
N VAL A 151 -4.01 4.25 -4.16
CA VAL A 151 -3.78 5.59 -4.72
C VAL A 151 -5.11 6.22 -5.16
N HIS A 152 -5.99 5.45 -5.80
CA HIS A 152 -7.30 5.91 -6.20
C HIS A 152 -8.13 6.34 -4.98
N PHE A 153 -8.21 5.52 -3.92
CA PHE A 153 -8.90 5.88 -2.69
C PHE A 153 -8.38 7.19 -2.08
N HIS A 154 -7.05 7.36 -1.98
CA HIS A 154 -6.46 8.59 -1.43
C HIS A 154 -6.72 9.81 -2.31
N ASN A 155 -6.76 9.64 -3.64
CA ASN A 155 -7.13 10.72 -4.55
C ASN A 155 -8.59 11.12 -4.37
N ASP A 156 -9.52 10.17 -4.29
CA ASP A 156 -10.93 10.48 -4.02
C ASP A 156 -11.09 11.22 -2.68
N LEU A 157 -10.39 10.77 -1.63
CA LEU A 157 -10.38 11.46 -0.35
C LEU A 157 -9.85 12.89 -0.47
N SER A 158 -8.74 13.09 -1.19
CA SER A 158 -8.13 14.40 -1.41
C SER A 158 -9.05 15.33 -2.21
N GLN A 159 -9.68 14.84 -3.27
CA GLN A 159 -10.62 15.63 -4.08
C GLN A 159 -11.84 16.03 -3.25
N ILE A 160 -12.46 15.09 -2.54
CA ILE A 160 -13.61 15.36 -1.67
C ILE A 160 -13.23 16.30 -0.52
N TYR A 161 -12.04 16.14 0.06
CA TYR A 161 -11.51 17.08 1.05
C TYR A 161 -11.46 18.47 0.47
N GLN A 162 -10.90 18.64 -0.73
CA GLN A 162 -10.73 19.94 -1.37
C GLN A 162 -12.02 20.49 -2.03
N ASN A 163 -13.12 19.72 -2.04
CA ASN A 163 -14.34 20.00 -2.80
C ASN A 163 -14.08 20.12 -4.32
N LEU A 164 -13.27 19.22 -4.85
CA LEU A 164 -12.97 19.08 -6.26
C LEU A 164 -13.69 17.87 -6.87
N GLU A 165 -13.81 17.88 -8.20
CA GLU A 165 -14.37 16.75 -8.95
C GLU A 165 -13.44 15.52 -8.93
N PRO A 166 -13.97 14.29 -8.99
CA PRO A 166 -13.15 13.08 -9.07
C PRO A 166 -12.25 13.07 -10.31
N ILE A 167 -11.01 12.62 -10.14
CA ILE A 167 -10.05 12.45 -11.26
C ILE A 167 -10.29 11.10 -11.95
N PHE A 168 -10.63 10.08 -11.16
CA PHE A 168 -10.80 8.71 -11.62
C PHE A 168 -12.29 8.36 -11.75
N PRO A 169 -12.63 7.37 -12.60
CA PRO A 169 -13.98 6.82 -12.64
C PRO A 169 -14.33 6.15 -11.31
N ARG A 170 -15.63 5.97 -11.03
CA ARG A 170 -16.08 5.30 -9.80
C ARG A 170 -15.44 3.91 -9.65
N PRO A 171 -15.03 3.52 -8.43
CA PRO A 171 -14.43 2.22 -8.21
C PRO A 171 -15.43 1.10 -8.52
N VAL A 172 -14.95 0.08 -9.22
CA VAL A 172 -15.68 -1.15 -9.51
C VAL A 172 -15.09 -2.23 -8.60
N PHE A 173 -15.95 -2.88 -7.83
CA PHE A 173 -15.51 -3.88 -6.85
C PHE A 173 -15.68 -5.31 -7.35
N GLU A 174 -16.50 -5.50 -8.39
CA GLU A 174 -16.68 -6.76 -9.08
C GLU A 174 -15.32 -7.25 -9.58
N ARG A 175 -14.76 -8.22 -8.88
CA ARG A 175 -13.64 -9.01 -9.40
C ARG A 175 -14.18 -9.70 -10.63
N HIS A 176 -13.80 -9.18 -11.80
CA HIS A 176 -14.02 -9.89 -13.05
C HIS A 176 -13.36 -11.23 -12.80
N LEU A 177 -14.19 -12.27 -12.68
CA LEU A 177 -13.70 -13.61 -12.55
C LEU A 177 -12.81 -13.78 -13.76
N LEU A 178 -11.49 -13.74 -13.54
CA LEU A 178 -10.55 -14.48 -14.34
C LEU A 178 -11.25 -15.82 -14.53
N ASN A 179 -11.85 -16.03 -15.72
CA ASN A 179 -12.68 -17.21 -15.92
C ASN A 179 -11.79 -18.36 -15.48
N LYS A 180 -12.30 -19.25 -14.62
CA LYS A 180 -11.50 -20.38 -14.15
C LYS A 180 -10.90 -21.19 -15.31
N GLU A 181 -11.50 -21.08 -16.49
CA GLU A 181 -11.05 -21.62 -17.76
C GLU A 181 -9.93 -20.81 -18.43
N ASP A 182 -9.89 -19.49 -18.25
CA ASP A 182 -8.89 -18.58 -18.85
C ASP A 182 -7.64 -18.40 -17.96
N SER A 183 -7.71 -18.82 -16.70
CA SER A 183 -6.60 -18.69 -15.75
C SER A 183 -6.17 -20.05 -15.24
N ASP A 184 -5.36 -20.72 -16.06
CA ASP A 184 -4.55 -21.83 -15.59
C ASP A 184 -3.45 -21.30 -14.64
N PHE A 185 -3.80 -21.12 -13.38
CA PHE A 185 -2.86 -20.76 -12.32
C PHE A 185 -1.77 -21.82 -12.11
N SER A 186 -1.91 -23.04 -12.67
CA SER A 186 -0.83 -24.04 -12.66
C SER A 186 0.33 -23.66 -13.59
N SER A 187 0.05 -22.84 -14.60
CA SER A 187 1.05 -22.30 -15.54
C SER A 187 1.70 -21.01 -15.06
N LEU A 188 1.07 -20.28 -14.14
CA LEU A 188 1.70 -19.12 -13.55
C LEU A 188 2.99 -19.58 -12.86
N PRO A 189 4.13 -18.93 -13.12
CA PRO A 189 5.36 -19.24 -12.43
C PRO A 189 5.14 -18.94 -10.94
N VAL A 190 4.76 -19.95 -10.17
CA VAL A 190 4.83 -19.90 -8.72
C VAL A 190 6.29 -19.64 -8.42
N LEU A 191 6.59 -18.41 -7.98
CA LEU A 191 7.91 -17.98 -7.55
C LEU A 191 8.53 -19.12 -6.74
N LYS A 192 9.76 -19.55 -7.08
CA LYS A 192 10.41 -20.72 -6.45
C LYS A 192 10.35 -20.67 -4.92
N LEU A 193 10.32 -19.46 -4.35
CA LEU A 193 10.10 -19.21 -2.93
C LEU A 193 8.85 -19.90 -2.38
N TYR A 194 7.72 -19.90 -3.09
CA TYR A 194 6.45 -20.48 -2.64
C TYR A 194 6.29 -21.97 -2.98
N ARG A 195 7.14 -22.54 -3.85
CA ARG A 195 7.10 -23.98 -4.18
C ARG A 195 7.75 -24.86 -3.12
N ASN A 196 8.74 -24.32 -2.39
CA ASN A 196 9.66 -25.11 -1.58
C ASN A 196 9.71 -24.74 -0.09
N THR A 197 8.88 -23.80 0.39
CA THR A 197 8.89 -23.39 1.81
C THR A 197 7.69 -23.93 2.58
N ASP A 198 7.99 -24.63 3.66
CA ASP A 198 7.07 -24.89 4.76
C ASP A 198 6.46 -23.57 5.28
N LYS A 199 5.13 -23.43 5.18
CA LYS A 199 4.27 -22.45 5.89
C LYS A 199 4.59 -20.94 5.65
N LYS A 200 3.54 -20.11 5.51
CA LYS A 200 3.62 -18.64 5.28
C LYS A 200 4.53 -17.93 6.28
N GLU A 201 4.55 -18.41 7.52
CA GLU A 201 5.35 -17.92 8.63
C GLU A 201 6.85 -17.98 8.34
N THR A 202 7.34 -19.00 7.63
CA THR A 202 8.76 -19.14 7.30
C THR A 202 9.20 -18.14 6.24
N ILE A 203 8.33 -17.86 5.25
CA ILE A 203 8.57 -16.81 4.25
C ILE A 203 8.64 -15.46 4.95
N LEU A 204 7.67 -15.15 5.82
CA LEU A 204 7.65 -13.90 6.57
C LEU A 204 8.87 -13.75 7.49
N ALA A 205 9.27 -14.82 8.19
CA ALA A 205 10.46 -14.81 9.04
C ALA A 205 11.75 -14.61 8.23
N ARG A 206 11.85 -15.21 7.05
CA ARG A 206 12.98 -15.00 6.14
C ARG A 206 13.03 -13.55 5.64
N LEU A 207 11.91 -13.01 5.17
CA LEU A 207 11.84 -11.61 4.74
C LEU A 207 12.19 -10.66 5.88
N ALA A 208 11.66 -10.89 7.09
CA ALA A 208 12.00 -10.11 8.27
C ALA A 208 13.50 -10.20 8.63
N LYS A 209 14.08 -11.41 8.53
CA LYS A 209 15.52 -11.61 8.72
C LYS A 209 16.34 -10.86 7.67
N GLU A 210 15.97 -10.96 6.39
CA GLU A 210 16.63 -10.23 5.31
C GLU A 210 16.55 -8.71 5.53
N CYS A 211 15.42 -8.17 6.00
CA CYS A 211 15.30 -6.75 6.38
C CYS A 211 16.24 -6.33 7.51
N ILE A 212 16.64 -7.24 8.40
CA ILE A 212 17.54 -6.94 9.52
C ILE A 212 19.01 -7.10 9.11
N GLU A 213 19.30 -8.06 8.23
CA GLU A 213 20.66 -8.41 7.82
C GLU A 213 21.17 -7.64 6.61
N THR A 214 20.33 -6.81 5.99
CA THR A 214 20.69 -6.07 4.77
C THR A 214 20.44 -4.59 4.94
N ASP A 215 21.38 -3.79 4.44
CA ASP A 215 21.19 -2.35 4.33
C ASP A 215 20.43 -2.00 3.05
N PRO A 216 19.44 -1.11 3.15
CA PRO A 216 18.68 -0.64 2.01
C PRO A 216 19.51 0.29 1.12
N ILE A 217 19.47 0.05 -0.18
CA ILE A 217 20.00 1.00 -1.17
C ILE A 217 18.83 1.81 -1.70
N ASN A 218 18.85 3.12 -1.44
CA ASN A 218 17.87 4.08 -1.91
C ASN A 218 18.42 4.79 -3.16
N MET A 219 17.83 4.52 -4.32
CA MET A 219 18.23 5.15 -5.59
C MET A 219 17.18 6.17 -6.02
N SER A 220 17.63 7.38 -6.36
CA SER A 220 16.78 8.41 -6.96
C SER A 220 17.26 8.71 -8.37
N PHE A 221 16.30 8.88 -9.28
CA PHE A 221 16.55 9.24 -10.67
C PHE A 221 15.80 10.54 -10.98
N SER A 222 16.54 11.53 -11.47
CA SER A 222 15.92 12.76 -12.00
C SER A 222 15.26 12.48 -13.35
N SER A 223 14.30 13.32 -13.74
CA SER A 223 13.65 13.21 -15.05
C SER A 223 14.68 13.31 -16.20
N GLU A 224 15.77 14.06 -16.03
CA GLU A 224 16.87 14.14 -17.01
C GLU A 224 17.63 12.80 -17.11
N GLN A 225 17.93 12.15 -15.98
CA GLN A 225 18.58 10.84 -15.96
C GLN A 225 17.69 9.78 -16.59
N LEU A 226 16.39 9.81 -16.31
CA LEU A 226 15.42 8.89 -16.91
C LEU A 226 15.29 9.09 -18.41
N ALA A 227 15.27 10.34 -18.89
CA ALA A 227 15.28 10.64 -20.32
C ALA A 227 16.55 10.11 -20.99
N LYS A 228 17.71 10.26 -20.35
CA LYS A 228 18.98 9.69 -20.85
C LYS A 228 18.95 8.16 -20.90
N LEU A 229 18.44 7.50 -19.85
CA LEU A 229 18.31 6.04 -19.84
C LEU A 229 17.39 5.54 -20.96
N HIS A 230 16.27 6.24 -21.16
CA HIS A 230 15.32 5.92 -22.22
C HIS A 230 15.96 6.05 -23.62
N MET A 231 16.65 7.15 -23.90
CA MET A 231 17.39 7.33 -25.17
C MET A 231 18.51 6.29 -25.39
N LEU A 232 19.09 5.74 -24.32
CA LEU A 232 20.13 4.71 -24.43
C LEU A 232 19.56 3.31 -24.73
N ALA A 233 18.29 3.06 -24.39
CA ALA A 233 17.68 1.75 -24.52
C ALA A 233 17.29 1.44 -25.97
N ASP A 234 16.64 2.39 -26.65
CA ASP A 234 16.34 2.37 -28.09
C ASP A 234 15.73 3.72 -28.52
N ASP A 235 15.89 4.10 -29.80
CA ASP A 235 15.19 5.25 -30.41
C ASP A 235 13.75 4.88 -30.84
N SER A 236 13.37 3.60 -30.72
CA SER A 236 12.00 3.17 -30.98
C SER A 236 11.07 3.55 -29.82
N ASN A 237 9.85 4.01 -30.15
CA ASN A 237 8.82 4.31 -29.16
C ASN A 237 8.21 3.05 -28.50
N GLU A 238 8.82 1.87 -28.68
CA GLU A 238 8.32 0.59 -28.13
C GLU A 238 8.76 0.37 -26.69
N ILE A 239 9.91 0.92 -26.29
CA ILE A 239 10.44 0.81 -24.92
C ILE A 239 9.91 1.97 -24.09
N THR A 240 9.35 1.71 -22.91
CA THR A 240 8.96 2.79 -21.99
C THR A 240 10.12 3.23 -21.11
N THR A 241 10.02 4.42 -20.50
CA THR A 241 10.98 4.86 -19.48
C THR A 241 11.11 3.87 -18.32
N HIS A 242 10.02 3.19 -17.96
CA HIS A 242 10.02 2.18 -16.90
C HIS A 242 10.82 0.94 -17.32
N ASP A 243 10.65 0.48 -18.56
CA ASP A 243 11.40 -0.66 -19.10
C ASP A 243 12.91 -0.37 -19.13
N ALA A 244 13.29 0.82 -19.62
CA ALA A 244 14.68 1.27 -19.65
C ALA A 244 15.30 1.34 -18.25
N LEU A 245 14.56 1.87 -17.27
CA LEU A 245 15.00 1.92 -15.87
C LEU A 245 15.17 0.52 -15.27
N CYS A 246 14.19 -0.36 -15.45
CA CYS A 246 14.26 -1.74 -14.98
C CYS A 246 15.45 -2.49 -15.59
N ALA A 247 15.67 -2.36 -16.90
CA ALA A 247 16.82 -2.96 -17.59
C ALA A 247 18.15 -2.44 -17.03
N TYR A 248 18.27 -1.12 -16.82
CA TYR A 248 19.46 -0.51 -16.24
C TYR A 248 19.76 -1.05 -14.84
N ILE A 249 18.74 -1.22 -14.00
CA ILE A 249 18.92 -1.71 -12.63
C ILE A 249 19.34 -3.17 -12.61
N VAL A 250 18.72 -4.02 -13.44
CA VAL A 250 19.14 -5.42 -13.59
C VAL A 250 20.59 -5.49 -14.08
N PHE A 251 20.95 -4.66 -15.05
CA PHE A 251 22.33 -4.56 -15.55
C PHE A 251 23.30 -4.17 -14.43
N LEU A 252 22.98 -3.15 -13.62
CA LEU A 252 23.81 -2.73 -12.48
C LEU A 252 23.96 -3.83 -11.44
N MET A 253 22.86 -4.49 -11.05
CA MET A 253 22.87 -5.57 -10.06
C MET A 253 23.74 -6.74 -10.54
N ASN A 254 23.58 -7.16 -11.80
CA ASN A 254 24.40 -8.24 -12.37
C ASN A 254 25.87 -7.84 -12.46
N THR A 255 26.15 -6.61 -12.91
CA THR A 255 27.53 -6.10 -12.99
C THR A 255 28.20 -6.11 -11.62
N HIS A 256 27.49 -5.64 -10.58
CA HIS A 256 28.00 -5.68 -9.21
C HIS A 256 28.26 -7.11 -8.73
N LEU A 257 27.32 -8.03 -8.97
CA LEU A 257 27.46 -9.45 -8.61
C LEU A 257 28.67 -10.09 -9.29
N PHE A 258 28.87 -9.83 -10.59
CA PHE A 258 30.01 -10.38 -11.35
C PHE A 258 31.36 -9.81 -10.90
N ILE A 259 31.40 -8.57 -10.42
CA ILE A 259 32.65 -7.95 -9.95
C ILE A 259 32.99 -8.38 -8.54
N ASN A 260 31.99 -8.57 -7.67
CA ASN A 260 32.21 -8.73 -6.23
C ASN A 260 31.88 -10.13 -5.69
N GLU A 261 31.61 -11.12 -6.57
CA GLU A 261 31.32 -12.58 -6.43
C GLU A 261 30.65 -13.09 -5.13
N ASP A 262 31.03 -12.60 -3.95
CA ASP A 262 30.49 -12.86 -2.62
C ASP A 262 29.53 -11.75 -2.09
N GLU A 263 29.47 -10.57 -2.73
CA GLU A 263 28.53 -9.48 -2.38
C GLU A 263 27.37 -9.39 -3.37
N TYR A 264 26.15 -9.70 -2.90
CA TYR A 264 24.94 -9.70 -3.72
C TYR A 264 23.92 -8.72 -3.18
N ILE A 265 23.36 -7.92 -4.09
CA ILE A 265 22.25 -7.04 -3.79
C ILE A 265 21.00 -7.90 -3.61
N ARG A 266 20.63 -8.15 -2.35
CA ARG A 266 19.41 -8.88 -1.98
C ARG A 266 18.16 -8.02 -2.11
N ARG A 267 18.31 -6.70 -1.93
CA ARG A 267 17.21 -5.74 -1.88
C ARG A 267 17.66 -4.37 -2.35
N ALA A 268 16.86 -3.72 -3.18
CA ALA A 268 17.05 -2.34 -3.59
C ALA A 268 15.68 -1.66 -3.69
N TYR A 269 15.63 -0.39 -3.33
CA TYR A 269 14.45 0.44 -3.48
C TYR A 269 14.72 1.56 -4.45
N ILE A 270 13.74 1.80 -5.30
CA ILE A 270 13.86 2.68 -6.45
C ILE A 270 12.78 3.72 -6.34
N TYR A 271 13.19 4.97 -6.40
CA TYR A 271 12.29 6.11 -6.41
C TYR A 271 12.50 6.88 -7.70
N VAL A 272 11.40 7.20 -8.34
CA VAL A 272 11.34 8.05 -9.51
C VAL A 272 10.75 9.37 -9.05
N ASN A 273 11.54 10.44 -9.17
CA ASN A 273 11.14 11.81 -8.83
C ASN A 273 10.61 12.56 -10.05
#